data_AF-A0A7H8QJE6-F1
#
_entry.id   AF-A0A7H8QJE6-F1
#
_cell.length_a   1.000
_cell.length_b   1.000
_cell.length_c   1.000
_cell.angle_alpha   90.00
_cell.angle_beta   90.00
_cell.angle_gamma   90.00
#
_symmetry.space_group_name_H-M   'P 1'
#
loop_
_entity.id
_entity.type
_entity.pdbx_description
1 polymer ?
#
loop_
_entity_poly.entity_id
_entity_poly.type
_entity_poly.pdbx_seq_one_letter_code
_entity_poly.pdbx_strand_id
1 'polypeptide(L)'
;MSLDIPPSARPLAPYIRSRQDVRRIRQALALYLQSHIVSTDDDSTTRQESLLGVPIDPSVDVPKIPASLTGARKEYLQALQDNAIARREYDHFSHKIASRKLLTQNHIPNRRRNSISPATVETHTPLEDYLLLLQENRRYEKLRLFDHALTDLTKQVPADDDVAVPEQDAHLGQWRRNASTREPGGNVQELISKLERTVLKAKVNLAREQHLLEELKARQQHSEGGSITTPGQRAIALQRVRDELVQWVEEKLATANPEEVPGFETASENEATDSLHVKERKALIREQYVKYVQERSTLLDALSLLSQPTKSVAPAPEQAAKRSPDHPTPTPSWNSVDLFGPVSNLLLPGSTVQKSLAMQRSYLAGLLSKEKANINQTLERLSHESHLLPEYPILARQTRFKHITADRGDGERADDLIAHAQAWAFAADAAQSNESDYVEQKIEHGQDLSQAASRTLQQIYDMLNQDNPATVSHDHDSDHGEDIWTAAAEPRSKRTRQRDDLQGPWTRLNGRLG
;
A
#
# COMPACT_ATOMS: atom_id res chain seq x y z
N MET A 1 18.31 -62.71 -4.58
CA MET A 1 17.06 -61.99 -4.92
C MET A 1 17.43 -60.84 -5.83
N SER A 2 17.15 -60.99 -7.12
CA SER A 2 17.37 -59.97 -8.16
C SER A 2 16.27 -58.92 -8.06
N LEU A 3 16.64 -57.71 -7.61
CA LEU A 3 15.77 -56.54 -7.71
C LEU A 3 15.74 -56.11 -9.18
N ASP A 4 14.57 -56.04 -9.79
CA ASP A 4 14.38 -55.44 -11.11
C ASP A 4 14.66 -53.94 -11.00
N ILE A 5 15.89 -53.56 -11.30
CA ILE A 5 16.36 -52.17 -11.24
C ILE A 5 15.99 -51.49 -12.57
N PRO A 6 15.24 -50.38 -12.55
CA PRO A 6 14.88 -49.64 -13.75
C PRO A 6 16.14 -49.18 -14.52
N PRO A 7 16.07 -49.01 -15.86
CA PRO A 7 17.24 -48.75 -16.71
C PRO A 7 18.01 -47.49 -16.29
N SER A 8 17.32 -46.49 -15.72
CA SER A 8 17.91 -45.26 -15.16
C SER A 8 18.75 -45.48 -13.90
N ALA A 9 18.49 -46.56 -13.14
CA ALA A 9 19.18 -46.88 -11.90
C ALA A 9 20.24 -48.00 -12.06
N ARG A 10 20.40 -48.59 -13.27
CA ARG A 10 21.48 -49.52 -13.60
C ARG A 10 22.90 -49.00 -13.31
N PRO A 11 23.27 -47.72 -13.58
CA PRO A 11 24.59 -47.22 -13.20
C PRO A 11 24.80 -47.12 -11.69
N LEU A 12 23.72 -47.09 -10.91
CA LEU A 12 23.75 -47.04 -9.44
C LEU A 12 23.72 -48.44 -8.80
N ALA A 13 23.47 -49.50 -9.59
CA ALA A 13 23.43 -50.89 -9.13
C ALA A 13 24.63 -51.32 -8.24
N PRO A 14 25.90 -50.97 -8.53
CA PRO A 14 27.02 -51.34 -7.65
C PRO A 14 27.00 -50.61 -6.29
N TYR A 15 26.23 -49.52 -6.17
CA TYR A 15 26.08 -48.71 -4.96
C TYR A 15 24.77 -48.97 -4.21
N ILE A 16 23.84 -49.75 -4.80
CA ILE A 16 22.58 -50.15 -4.16
C ILE A 16 22.85 -51.36 -3.27
N ARG A 17 22.90 -51.14 -1.95
CA ARG A 17 23.08 -52.18 -0.93
C ARG A 17 21.74 -52.51 -0.26
N SER A 18 21.62 -53.72 0.30
CA SER A 18 20.44 -54.10 1.06
C SER A 18 20.28 -53.18 2.29
N ARG A 19 19.03 -52.92 2.72
CA ARG A 19 18.76 -52.03 3.87
C ARG A 19 19.51 -52.47 5.14
N GLN A 20 19.70 -53.77 5.31
CA GLN A 20 20.44 -54.34 6.43
C GLN A 20 21.95 -54.08 6.32
N ASP A 21 22.52 -54.23 5.13
CA ASP A 21 23.94 -53.94 4.88
C ASP A 21 24.22 -52.44 5.03
N VAL A 22 23.34 -51.57 4.53
CA VAL A 22 23.45 -50.12 4.73
C VAL A 22 23.42 -49.77 6.21
N ARG A 23 22.53 -50.40 6.99
CA ARG A 23 22.47 -50.18 8.45
C ARG A 23 23.76 -50.61 9.14
N ARG A 24 24.31 -51.78 8.80
CA ARG A 24 25.59 -52.28 9.34
C ARG A 24 26.76 -51.37 8.97
N ILE A 25 26.84 -50.92 7.72
CA ILE A 25 27.88 -49.98 7.25
C ILE A 25 27.76 -48.65 7.99
N ARG A 26 26.54 -48.10 8.15
CA ARG A 26 26.31 -46.87 8.92
C ARG A 26 26.71 -47.03 10.38
N GLN A 27 26.40 -48.15 11.01
CA GLN A 27 26.82 -48.44 12.39
C GLN A 27 28.35 -48.50 12.50
N ALA A 28 29.03 -49.20 11.59
CA ALA A 28 30.48 -49.29 11.58
C ALA A 28 31.15 -47.92 11.36
N LEU A 29 30.61 -47.11 10.44
CA LEU A 29 31.10 -45.75 10.19
C LEU A 29 30.81 -44.80 11.36
N ALA A 30 29.66 -44.92 12.00
CA ALA A 30 29.31 -44.12 13.18
C ALA A 30 30.26 -44.42 14.34
N LEU A 31 30.53 -45.69 14.63
CA LEU A 31 31.51 -46.10 15.65
C LEU A 31 32.92 -45.60 15.31
N TYR A 32 33.31 -45.66 14.03
CA TYR A 32 34.59 -45.13 13.58
C TYR A 32 34.69 -43.61 13.77
N LEU A 33 33.69 -42.84 13.36
CA LEU A 33 33.66 -41.39 13.55
C LEU A 33 33.63 -41.01 15.03
N GLN A 34 32.89 -41.75 15.85
CA GLN A 34 32.82 -41.55 17.29
C GLN A 34 34.18 -41.76 17.96
N SER A 35 35.03 -42.67 17.46
CA SER A 35 36.39 -42.83 17.96
C SER A 35 37.29 -41.60 17.75
N HIS A 36 36.96 -40.74 16.79
CA HIS A 36 37.72 -39.52 16.46
C HIS A 36 37.09 -38.24 17.03
N ILE A 37 35.92 -38.32 17.66
CA ILE A 37 35.19 -37.19 18.23
C ILE A 37 35.16 -37.36 19.76
N VAL A 38 35.95 -36.56 20.46
CA VAL A 38 35.97 -36.56 21.93
C VAL A 38 34.99 -35.49 22.42
N SER A 39 33.75 -35.86 22.72
CA SER A 39 32.84 -34.95 23.45
C SER A 39 33.31 -34.84 24.90
N THR A 40 33.30 -33.64 25.45
CA THR A 40 33.82 -33.29 26.77
C THR A 40 32.86 -33.57 27.93
N ASP A 41 31.69 -34.17 27.67
CA ASP A 41 30.75 -34.58 28.73
C ASP A 41 30.67 -36.11 28.88
N ASP A 42 30.79 -36.54 30.12
CA ASP A 42 31.00 -37.91 30.60
C ASP A 42 29.72 -38.78 30.66
N ASP A 43 28.72 -38.53 29.81
CA ASP A 43 27.46 -39.29 29.81
C ASP A 43 27.47 -40.37 28.71
N SER A 44 28.11 -41.49 29.03
CA SER A 44 28.42 -42.58 28.10
C SER A 44 27.23 -43.45 27.63
N THR A 45 25.99 -43.19 28.07
CA THR A 45 24.85 -44.11 27.82
C THR A 45 23.86 -43.65 26.75
N THR A 46 23.79 -42.37 26.39
CA THR A 46 22.88 -41.86 25.32
C THR A 46 23.51 -41.85 23.93
N ARG A 47 24.80 -42.20 23.83
CA ARG A 47 25.65 -42.01 22.65
C ARG A 47 25.38 -42.95 21.47
N GLN A 48 24.71 -44.09 21.68
CA GLN A 48 24.50 -45.08 20.62
C GLN A 48 23.21 -44.89 19.81
N GLU A 49 22.23 -44.15 20.35
CA GLU A 49 20.91 -43.99 19.72
C GLU A 49 20.73 -42.63 19.01
N SER A 50 21.51 -41.61 19.38
CA SER A 50 21.32 -40.24 18.89
C SER A 50 21.92 -39.95 17.49
N LEU A 51 22.87 -40.77 17.00
CA LEU A 51 23.52 -40.52 15.70
C LEU A 51 22.71 -40.93 14.47
N LEU A 52 21.54 -41.55 14.65
CA LEU A 52 20.61 -41.87 13.55
C LEU A 52 19.49 -40.83 13.36
N GLY A 53 19.52 -39.70 14.09
CA GLY A 53 18.59 -38.61 13.82
C GLY A 53 18.70 -37.37 14.72
N VAL A 54 19.77 -36.56 14.54
CA VAL A 54 19.88 -35.11 14.91
C VAL A 54 19.76 -34.78 16.43
N PRO A 55 20.31 -33.67 16.99
CA PRO A 55 21.38 -32.75 16.59
C PRO A 55 22.67 -32.96 17.42
N ILE A 56 23.82 -32.57 16.86
CA ILE A 56 25.09 -32.55 17.60
C ILE A 56 25.08 -31.31 18.50
N ASP A 57 25.19 -31.51 19.81
CA ASP A 57 25.30 -30.46 20.82
C ASP A 57 26.52 -29.53 20.56
N PRO A 58 26.46 -28.24 20.94
CA PRO A 58 27.49 -27.24 20.63
C PRO A 58 28.82 -27.44 21.36
N SER A 59 28.90 -28.39 22.30
CA SER A 59 30.07 -28.71 23.13
C SER A 59 30.94 -29.85 22.58
N VAL A 60 30.85 -30.14 21.28
CA VAL A 60 31.68 -31.18 20.66
C VAL A 60 32.96 -30.55 20.08
N ASP A 61 34.04 -30.60 20.85
CA ASP A 61 35.39 -30.31 20.35
C ASP A 61 35.93 -31.51 19.58
N VAL A 62 36.14 -31.36 18.28
CA VAL A 62 36.84 -32.38 17.49
C VAL A 62 38.35 -32.17 17.66
N PRO A 63 39.11 -33.13 18.24
CA PRO A 63 40.56 -33.02 18.32
C PRO A 63 41.20 -33.06 16.92
N LYS A 64 42.42 -32.50 16.82
CA LYS A 64 43.20 -32.34 15.57
C LYS A 64 43.16 -33.60 14.70
N ILE A 65 42.69 -33.42 13.46
CA ILE A 65 42.53 -34.49 12.47
C ILE A 65 43.84 -35.30 12.34
N PRO A 66 43.83 -36.63 12.56
CA PRO A 66 45.00 -37.46 12.35
C PRO A 66 45.49 -37.37 10.91
N ALA A 67 46.79 -37.10 10.71
CA ALA A 67 47.39 -36.94 9.38
C ALA A 67 47.33 -38.21 8.50
N SER A 68 46.89 -39.35 9.05
CA SER A 68 46.71 -40.63 8.37
C SER A 68 45.38 -40.75 7.59
N LEU A 69 44.42 -39.84 7.83
CA LEU A 69 43.16 -39.80 7.11
C LEU A 69 43.32 -39.05 5.78
N THR A 70 43.09 -39.73 4.66
CA THR A 70 43.16 -39.17 3.29
C THR A 70 41.82 -39.27 2.56
N GLY A 71 41.53 -38.31 1.69
CA GLY A 71 40.30 -38.24 0.87
C GLY A 71 39.07 -37.69 1.61
N ALA A 72 37.88 -38.10 1.14
CA ALA A 72 36.57 -37.55 1.57
C ALA A 72 36.30 -37.63 3.09
N ARG A 73 36.95 -38.56 3.81
CA ARG A 73 36.83 -38.67 5.27
C ARG A 73 37.51 -37.50 6.00
N LYS A 74 38.64 -37.03 5.47
CA LYS A 74 39.35 -35.85 6.00
C LYS A 74 38.53 -34.59 5.75
N GLU A 75 37.99 -34.45 4.53
CA GLU A 75 37.13 -33.32 4.15
C GLU A 75 35.87 -33.26 5.02
N TYR A 76 35.26 -34.40 5.33
CA TYR A 76 34.11 -34.45 6.23
C TYR A 76 34.45 -34.00 7.66
N LEU A 77 35.57 -34.46 8.22
CA LEU A 77 36.00 -34.02 9.56
C LEU A 77 36.40 -32.55 9.60
N GLN A 78 37.02 -32.05 8.53
CA GLN A 78 37.32 -30.63 8.36
C GLN A 78 36.05 -29.79 8.28
N ALA A 79 35.07 -30.20 7.46
CA ALA A 79 33.77 -29.54 7.37
C ALA A 79 33.02 -29.56 8.71
N LEU A 80 33.14 -30.64 9.49
CA LEU A 80 32.56 -30.73 10.83
C LEU A 80 33.24 -29.74 11.79
N GLN A 81 34.57 -29.64 11.74
CA GLN A 81 35.32 -28.65 12.51
C GLN A 81 34.93 -27.22 12.14
N ASP A 82 34.85 -26.91 10.85
CA ASP A 82 34.46 -25.59 10.36
C ASP A 82 33.00 -25.26 10.74
N ASN A 83 32.09 -26.25 10.72
CA ASN A 83 30.71 -26.08 11.20
C ASN A 83 30.67 -25.79 12.70
N ALA A 84 31.47 -26.50 13.50
CA ALA A 84 31.55 -26.27 14.94
C ALA A 84 32.09 -24.85 15.25
N ILE A 85 33.09 -24.38 14.51
CA ILE A 85 33.61 -23.00 14.62
C ILE A 85 32.53 -21.99 14.22
N ALA A 86 31.88 -22.16 13.07
CA ALA A 86 30.84 -21.27 12.60
C ALA A 86 29.64 -21.18 13.57
N ARG A 87 29.27 -22.29 14.21
CA ARG A 87 28.24 -22.31 15.25
C ARG A 87 28.65 -21.51 16.48
N ARG A 88 29.90 -21.66 16.95
CA ARG A 88 30.43 -20.85 18.07
C ARG A 88 30.44 -19.36 17.75
N GLU A 89 30.82 -19.00 16.53
CA GLU A 89 30.78 -17.60 16.09
C GLU A 89 29.36 -17.08 16.04
N TYR A 90 28.42 -17.86 15.50
CA TYR A 90 26.99 -17.53 15.51
C TYR A 90 26.46 -17.32 16.93
N ASP A 91 26.76 -18.24 17.85
CA ASP A 91 26.35 -18.13 19.25
C ASP A 91 27.01 -16.91 19.93
N HIS A 92 28.27 -16.62 19.64
CA HIS A 92 28.94 -15.41 20.11
C HIS A 92 28.25 -14.14 19.60
N PHE A 93 27.92 -14.07 18.31
CA PHE A 93 27.21 -12.93 17.73
C PHE A 93 25.78 -12.82 18.24
N SER A 94 25.07 -13.93 18.39
CA SER A 94 23.71 -13.95 18.93
C SER A 94 23.69 -13.44 20.37
N HIS A 95 24.64 -13.85 21.22
CA HIS A 95 24.81 -13.31 22.57
C HIS A 95 25.19 -11.82 22.57
N LYS A 96 26.04 -11.37 21.65
CA LYS A 96 26.40 -9.94 21.50
C LYS A 96 25.22 -9.08 21.04
N ILE A 97 24.37 -9.61 20.17
CA ILE A 97 23.14 -8.94 19.72
C ILE A 97 22.13 -8.91 20.86
N ALA A 98 21.96 -10.01 21.59
CA ALA A 98 21.08 -10.09 22.75
C ALA A 98 21.52 -9.11 23.86
N SER A 99 22.81 -9.03 24.15
CA SER A 99 23.34 -8.07 25.13
C SER A 99 23.15 -6.63 24.67
N ARG A 100 23.41 -6.32 23.39
CA ARG A 100 23.13 -4.98 22.84
C ARG A 100 21.65 -4.61 22.94
N LYS A 101 20.74 -5.54 22.66
CA LYS A 101 19.28 -5.34 22.83
C LYS A 101 18.93 -5.02 24.29
N LEU A 102 19.53 -5.71 25.26
CA LEU A 102 19.34 -5.43 26.69
C LEU A 102 19.89 -4.05 27.08
N LEU A 103 21.05 -3.63 26.56
CA LEU A 103 21.59 -2.30 26.79
C LEU A 103 20.71 -1.19 26.18
N THR A 104 20.14 -1.40 24.99
CA THR A 104 19.21 -0.42 24.39
C THR A 104 17.88 -0.34 25.13
N GLN A 105 17.41 -1.43 25.73
CA GLN A 105 16.19 -1.45 26.54
C GLN A 105 16.37 -0.65 27.85
N ASN A 106 17.57 -0.65 28.42
CA ASN A 106 17.89 0.08 29.65
C ASN A 106 18.16 1.59 29.43
N HIS A 107 18.36 2.05 28.18
CA HIS A 107 18.65 3.46 27.87
C HIS A 107 17.44 4.26 27.36
N ILE A 108 16.21 3.76 27.49
CA ILE A 108 15.01 4.58 27.26
C ILE A 108 14.71 5.38 28.55
N PRO A 109 14.92 6.71 28.60
CA PRO A 109 14.47 7.51 29.73
C PRO A 109 12.94 7.59 29.67
N ASN A 110 12.29 6.75 30.47
CA ASN A 110 11.04 6.99 31.19
C ASN A 110 10.12 8.11 30.65
N ARG A 111 9.62 7.98 29.41
CA ARG A 111 8.51 8.83 28.93
C ARG A 111 7.19 8.11 29.18
N ARG A 112 6.65 8.38 30.37
CA ARG A 112 5.24 8.22 30.78
C ARG A 112 4.63 6.82 30.62
N ARG A 113 4.87 6.05 31.67
CA ARG A 113 4.02 4.97 32.18
C ARG A 113 2.58 5.51 32.37
N ASN A 114 1.61 4.96 31.64
CA ASN A 114 0.22 4.80 32.07
C ASN A 114 -0.47 3.72 31.21
N SER A 115 -0.98 2.70 31.92
CA SER A 115 -2.02 1.71 31.59
C SER A 115 -1.84 0.68 30.44
N ILE A 116 -1.33 -0.50 30.83
CA ILE A 116 -1.96 -1.85 30.72
C ILE A 116 -2.42 -2.37 29.33
N SER A 117 -1.66 -3.29 28.74
CA SER A 117 -2.01 -4.74 28.64
C SER A 117 -0.82 -5.56 28.08
N PRO A 118 -0.61 -6.82 28.50
CA PRO A 118 0.54 -7.63 28.10
C PRO A 118 0.12 -8.67 27.04
N ALA A 119 0.14 -8.31 25.77
CA ALA A 119 -0.05 -9.27 24.68
C ALA A 119 0.46 -8.70 23.36
N THR A 120 1.77 -8.81 23.14
CA THR A 120 2.41 -9.14 21.85
C THR A 120 3.91 -9.01 22.09
N VAL A 121 4.57 -10.13 22.36
CA VAL A 121 5.97 -10.25 21.95
C VAL A 121 5.89 -10.23 20.44
N GLU A 122 5.98 -9.04 19.84
CA GLU A 122 6.10 -8.87 18.39
C GLU A 122 7.42 -9.53 18.00
N THR A 123 7.35 -10.81 17.67
CA THR A 123 8.38 -11.47 16.89
C THR A 123 8.27 -10.87 15.49
N HIS A 124 8.83 -9.68 15.30
CA HIS A 124 9.05 -9.17 13.96
C HIS A 124 9.76 -10.26 13.18
N THR A 125 9.14 -10.69 12.09
CA THR A 125 9.75 -11.67 11.21
C THR A 125 11.06 -11.06 10.69
N PRO A 126 12.12 -11.87 10.45
CA PRO A 126 13.42 -11.34 9.99
C PRO A 126 13.31 -10.52 8.69
N LEU A 127 12.24 -10.72 7.92
CA LEU A 127 11.90 -9.97 6.73
C LEU A 127 11.34 -8.58 7.09
N GLU A 128 10.47 -8.46 8.08
CA GLU A 128 9.99 -7.17 8.60
C GLU A 128 11.12 -6.34 9.19
N ASP A 129 12.01 -6.96 9.97
CA ASP A 129 13.23 -6.31 10.48
C ASP A 129 14.12 -5.79 9.34
N TYR A 130 14.29 -6.59 8.28
CA TYR A 130 15.07 -6.19 7.10
C TYR A 130 14.39 -5.05 6.33
N LEU A 131 13.07 -5.06 6.20
CA LEU A 131 12.32 -3.98 5.55
C LEU A 131 12.40 -2.68 6.35
N LEU A 132 12.29 -2.75 7.68
CA LEU A 132 12.48 -1.60 8.55
C LEU A 132 13.89 -1.03 8.40
N LEU A 133 14.92 -1.88 8.41
CA LEU A 133 16.31 -1.46 8.19
C LEU A 133 16.52 -0.83 6.80
N LEU A 134 15.88 -1.36 5.76
CA LEU A 134 15.94 -0.79 4.42
C LEU A 134 15.24 0.58 4.34
N GLN A 135 14.13 0.75 5.04
CA GLN A 135 13.43 2.03 5.16
C GLN A 135 14.27 3.05 5.94
N GLU A 136 14.89 2.63 7.03
CA GLU A 136 15.80 3.47 7.82
C GLU A 136 17.03 3.89 7.02
N ASN A 137 17.64 2.98 6.26
CA ASN A 137 18.77 3.30 5.39
C ASN A 137 18.38 4.31 4.30
N ARG A 138 17.20 4.16 3.68
CA ARG A 138 16.69 5.14 2.71
C ARG A 138 16.44 6.50 3.35
N ARG A 139 15.95 6.54 4.59
CA ARG A 139 15.76 7.79 5.35
C ARG A 139 17.10 8.44 5.67
N TYR A 140 18.08 7.64 6.10
CA TYR A 140 19.43 8.10 6.38
C TYR A 140 20.13 8.66 5.14
N GLU A 141 19.99 8.00 3.98
CA GLU A 141 20.51 8.50 2.71
C GLU A 141 19.89 9.85 2.31
N LYS A 142 18.56 9.98 2.46
CA LYS A 142 17.88 11.27 2.25
C LYS A 142 18.40 12.34 3.20
N LEU A 143 18.56 12.02 4.48
CA LEU A 143 19.08 12.95 5.47
C LEU A 143 20.52 13.38 5.14
N ARG A 144 21.34 12.44 4.67
CA ARG A 144 22.72 12.70 4.24
C ARG A 144 22.77 13.60 3.00
N LEU A 145 21.83 13.46 2.08
CA LEU A 145 21.69 14.37 0.94
C LEU A 145 21.31 15.79 1.40
N PHE A 146 20.39 15.90 2.36
CA PHE A 146 20.05 17.21 2.95
C PHE A 146 21.21 17.82 3.70
N ASP A 147 21.92 17.04 4.51
CA ASP A 147 23.13 17.47 5.21
C ASP A 147 24.21 17.93 4.22
N HIS A 148 24.43 17.17 3.15
CA HIS A 148 25.36 17.57 2.10
C HIS A 148 24.94 18.87 1.41
N ALA A 149 23.67 19.01 1.03
CA ALA A 149 23.12 20.22 0.43
C ALA A 149 23.21 21.43 1.38
N LEU A 150 22.98 21.24 2.68
CA LEU A 150 23.16 22.27 3.69
C LEU A 150 24.64 22.66 3.83
N THR A 151 25.56 21.69 3.86
CA THR A 151 27.00 21.98 3.89
C THR A 151 27.49 22.68 2.63
N ASP A 152 26.86 22.43 1.48
CA ASP A 152 27.23 23.08 0.23
C ASP A 152 26.64 24.50 0.17
N LEU A 153 25.44 24.73 0.73
CA LEU A 153 24.91 26.08 0.93
C LEU A 153 25.77 26.89 1.91
N THR A 154 26.22 26.29 3.02
CA THR A 154 27.08 27.00 3.98
C THR A 154 28.48 27.27 3.43
N LYS A 155 28.98 26.46 2.49
CA LYS A 155 30.21 26.75 1.73
C LYS A 155 30.04 27.80 0.63
N GLN A 156 28.82 27.98 0.11
CA GLN A 156 28.51 28.97 -0.94
C GLN A 156 28.22 30.38 -0.39
N VAL A 157 28.00 30.52 0.92
CA VAL A 157 27.95 31.84 1.58
C VAL A 157 29.39 32.22 1.94
N PRO A 158 29.99 33.26 1.32
CA PRO A 158 31.29 33.74 1.73
C PRO A 158 31.17 34.26 3.17
N ALA A 159 32.11 33.82 4.00
CA ALA A 159 32.31 34.31 5.35
C ALA A 159 32.60 35.81 5.31
N ASP A 160 31.57 36.61 5.58
CA ASP A 160 31.73 37.92 6.21
C ASP A 160 30.71 38.01 7.35
N ASP A 161 31.26 38.40 8.50
CA ASP A 161 30.64 38.76 9.77
C ASP A 161 30.03 37.66 10.66
N ASP A 162 30.90 37.19 11.56
CA ASP A 162 30.68 37.07 13.01
C ASP A 162 29.28 37.47 13.50
N VAL A 163 28.39 36.49 13.73
CA VAL A 163 27.44 36.57 14.85
C VAL A 163 27.24 35.20 15.45
N ALA A 164 27.65 35.10 16.70
CA ALA A 164 27.48 33.97 17.59
C ALA A 164 26.02 33.51 17.71
N VAL A 165 25.86 32.19 17.80
CA VAL A 165 24.69 31.55 18.40
C VAL A 165 24.55 32.01 19.85
N PRO A 166 23.32 32.26 20.33
CA PRO A 166 22.97 31.61 21.59
C PRO A 166 21.60 30.93 21.57
N GLU A 167 21.54 29.94 22.43
CA GLU A 167 20.46 28.99 22.69
C GLU A 167 19.21 29.61 23.33
N GLN A 168 18.08 28.96 23.04
CA GLN A 168 16.93 28.67 23.91
C GLN A 168 16.04 29.80 24.45
N ASP A 169 14.77 29.69 24.04
CA ASP A 169 13.59 29.70 24.90
C ASP A 169 13.51 30.77 25.99
N ALA A 170 13.11 31.98 25.58
CA ALA A 170 12.28 32.81 26.43
C ALA A 170 11.38 33.72 25.58
N HIS A 171 10.11 33.81 25.99
CA HIS A 171 9.13 34.85 25.62
C HIS A 171 8.21 34.58 24.41
N LEU A 172 7.24 33.68 24.67
CA LEU A 172 5.85 33.73 24.22
C LEU A 172 5.15 35.08 24.57
N GLY A 173 5.69 36.23 24.17
CA GLY A 173 5.26 37.53 24.70
C GLY A 173 5.30 38.73 23.75
N GLN A 174 5.36 38.52 22.43
CA GLN A 174 5.50 39.63 21.46
C GLN A 174 4.34 39.78 20.47
N TRP A 175 3.14 39.31 20.84
CA TRP A 175 1.89 39.64 20.16
C TRP A 175 1.18 40.85 20.82
N ARG A 176 1.86 42.00 20.95
CA ARG A 176 1.23 43.32 21.22
C ARG A 176 2.24 44.46 21.17
N ARG A 177 2.72 44.75 19.97
CA ARG A 177 3.39 45.99 19.54
C ARG A 177 3.69 45.67 18.08
N ASN A 178 2.87 46.11 17.13
CA ASN A 178 2.98 47.45 16.58
C ASN A 178 1.63 47.85 15.98
N ALA A 179 0.79 48.52 16.77
CA ALA A 179 -0.23 49.41 16.25
C ALA A 179 0.31 50.83 16.43
N SER A 180 0.26 51.62 15.36
CA SER A 180 0.73 53.01 15.20
C SER A 180 2.26 53.18 15.18
N THR A 181 2.86 53.70 14.11
CA THR A 181 2.63 55.07 13.62
C THR A 181 3.22 55.24 12.20
N ARG A 182 2.53 56.03 11.36
CA ARG A 182 3.06 56.92 10.29
C ARG A 182 2.84 56.53 8.80
N GLU A 183 2.16 57.46 8.11
CA GLU A 183 1.92 57.67 6.64
C GLU A 183 0.79 56.85 5.94
N PRO A 184 -0.28 57.51 5.42
CA PRO A 184 -1.35 56.88 4.63
C PRO A 184 -1.11 56.95 3.10
N GLY A 185 0.14 56.87 2.63
CA GLY A 185 0.51 57.31 1.27
C GLY A 185 1.42 56.41 0.43
N GLY A 186 1.75 55.19 0.88
CA GLY A 186 2.59 54.24 0.15
C GLY A 186 3.00 53.14 1.12
N ASN A 187 2.65 51.88 0.94
CA ASN A 187 2.85 51.05 -0.23
C ASN A 187 1.69 50.05 -0.26
N VAL A 188 0.78 50.17 -1.23
CA VAL A 188 -0.22 49.10 -1.50
C VAL A 188 0.49 47.76 -1.70
N GLN A 189 1.70 47.79 -2.27
CA GLN A 189 2.59 46.64 -2.44
C GLN A 189 3.05 46.00 -1.12
N GLU A 190 3.22 46.77 -0.04
CA GLU A 190 3.57 46.23 1.29
C GLU A 190 2.38 45.57 1.97
N LEU A 191 1.18 46.11 1.77
CA LEU A 191 -0.06 45.47 2.20
C LEU A 191 -0.33 44.18 1.41
N ILE A 192 -0.11 44.21 0.09
CA ILE A 192 -0.23 43.03 -0.78
C ILE A 192 0.78 41.96 -0.35
N SER A 193 2.06 42.30 -0.17
CA SER A 193 3.06 41.31 0.26
C SER A 193 2.83 40.79 1.68
N LYS A 194 2.26 41.59 2.59
CA LYS A 194 1.80 41.11 3.90
C LYS A 194 0.63 40.14 3.76
N LEU A 195 -0.34 40.45 2.89
CA LEU A 195 -1.49 39.58 2.61
C LEU A 195 -1.07 38.29 1.91
N GLU A 196 -0.15 38.35 0.95
CA GLU A 196 0.43 37.18 0.31
C GLU A 196 1.13 36.28 1.33
N ARG A 197 1.91 36.86 2.25
CA ARG A 197 2.57 36.10 3.33
C ARG A 197 1.55 35.47 4.28
N THR A 198 0.47 36.17 4.65
CA THR A 198 -0.56 35.60 5.53
C THR A 198 -1.38 34.52 4.82
N VAL A 199 -1.73 34.72 3.55
CA VAL A 199 -2.42 33.72 2.72
C VAL A 199 -1.55 32.49 2.52
N LEU A 200 -0.26 32.64 2.25
CA LEU A 200 0.67 31.51 2.15
C LEU A 200 0.78 30.75 3.47
N LYS A 201 0.89 31.45 4.61
CA LYS A 201 0.89 30.82 5.94
C LYS A 201 -0.42 30.08 6.22
N ALA A 202 -1.56 30.67 5.89
CA ALA A 202 -2.86 30.04 6.05
C ALA A 202 -3.00 28.78 5.16
N LYS A 203 -2.56 28.84 3.90
CA LYS A 203 -2.53 27.69 2.99
C LYS A 203 -1.65 26.56 3.50
N VAL A 204 -0.47 26.87 4.02
CA VAL A 204 0.44 25.86 4.60
C VAL A 204 -0.18 25.23 5.85
N ASN A 205 -0.81 26.03 6.72
CA ASN A 205 -1.51 25.51 7.90
C ASN A 205 -2.70 24.62 7.51
N LEU A 206 -3.50 25.04 6.54
CA LEU A 206 -4.61 24.25 6.02
C LEU A 206 -4.13 22.93 5.42
N ALA A 207 -3.05 22.93 4.62
CA ALA A 207 -2.48 21.71 4.06
C ALA A 207 -1.97 20.76 5.17
N ARG A 208 -1.37 21.31 6.23
CA ARG A 208 -0.96 20.52 7.41
C ARG A 208 -2.17 19.92 8.13
N GLU A 209 -3.24 20.69 8.33
CA GLU A 209 -4.47 20.21 8.97
C GLU A 209 -5.18 19.15 8.12
N GLN A 210 -5.25 19.34 6.80
CA GLN A 210 -5.79 18.33 5.88
C GLN A 210 -4.99 17.03 5.94
N HIS A 211 -3.66 17.11 5.93
CA HIS A 211 -2.80 15.94 6.07
C HIS A 211 -3.03 15.22 7.41
N LEU A 212 -3.13 15.96 8.52
CA LEU A 212 -3.44 15.37 9.83
C LEU A 212 -4.83 14.71 9.84
N LEU A 213 -5.82 15.31 9.19
CA LEU A 213 -7.15 14.73 9.06
C LEU A 213 -7.14 13.46 8.19
N GLU A 214 -6.37 13.44 7.11
CA GLU A 214 -6.18 12.25 6.26
C GLU A 214 -5.47 11.13 7.02
N GLU A 215 -4.44 11.44 7.80
CA GLU A 215 -3.76 10.47 8.68
C GLU A 215 -4.72 9.90 9.74
N LEU A 216 -5.54 10.75 10.37
CA LEU A 216 -6.54 10.30 11.34
C LEU A 216 -7.61 9.43 10.69
N LYS A 217 -8.10 9.81 9.49
CA LYS A 217 -9.05 9.01 8.71
C LYS A 217 -8.45 7.67 8.30
N ALA A 218 -7.20 7.65 7.83
CA ALA A 218 -6.51 6.42 7.49
C ALA A 218 -6.37 5.51 8.72
N ARG A 219 -5.95 6.07 9.87
CA ARG A 219 -5.85 5.34 11.13
C ARG A 219 -7.19 4.80 11.62
N GLN A 220 -8.27 5.54 11.41
CA GLN A 220 -9.63 5.11 11.72
C GLN A 220 -10.09 3.96 10.80
N GLN A 221 -9.86 4.08 9.49
CA GLN A 221 -10.14 3.01 8.51
C GLN A 221 -9.35 1.72 8.79
N HIS A 222 -8.12 1.84 9.30
CA HIS A 222 -7.32 0.68 9.73
C HIS A 222 -7.80 0.10 11.07
N SER A 223 -8.52 0.88 11.88
CA SER A 223 -9.12 0.44 13.16
C SER A 223 -10.51 -0.20 12.98
N GLU A 224 -11.19 0.06 11.86
CA GLU A 224 -12.53 -0.48 11.58
C GLU A 224 -12.53 -1.98 11.22
N GLY A 225 -11.35 -2.57 10.97
CA GLY A 225 -11.18 -4.03 10.83
C GLY A 225 -11.26 -4.83 12.14
N GLY A 226 -11.45 -4.17 13.28
CA GLY A 226 -11.52 -4.79 14.61
C GLY A 226 -12.56 -4.14 15.50
N SER A 227 -13.82 -4.07 15.04
CA SER A 227 -14.94 -3.60 15.87
C SER A 227 -15.27 -4.62 16.97
N ILE A 228 -14.48 -4.60 18.05
CA ILE A 228 -14.89 -5.09 19.37
C ILE A 228 -14.81 -3.89 20.32
N THR A 229 -15.54 -2.82 20.00
CA THR A 229 -15.92 -1.85 21.04
C THR A 229 -17.18 -2.39 21.68
N THR A 230 -17.09 -2.78 22.95
CA THR A 230 -18.27 -3.20 23.70
C THR A 230 -19.27 -2.04 23.75
N PRO A 231 -20.60 -2.29 23.74
CA PRO A 231 -21.61 -1.23 23.72
C PRO A 231 -21.44 -0.23 24.88
N GLY A 232 -20.86 -0.66 26.01
CA GLY A 232 -20.49 0.20 27.13
C GLY A 232 -19.36 1.19 26.83
N GLN A 233 -18.32 0.79 26.09
CA GLN A 233 -17.25 1.70 25.67
C GLN A 233 -17.76 2.74 24.66
N ARG A 234 -18.69 2.34 23.79
CA ARG A 234 -19.37 3.26 22.86
C ARG A 234 -20.22 4.29 23.62
N ALA A 235 -20.97 3.86 24.64
CA ALA A 235 -21.74 4.76 25.48
C ALA A 235 -20.86 5.77 26.23
N ILE A 236 -19.72 5.34 26.78
CA ILE A 236 -18.76 6.22 27.47
C ILE A 236 -18.10 7.19 26.50
N ALA A 237 -17.72 6.74 25.30
CA ALA A 237 -17.16 7.60 24.26
C ALA A 237 -18.17 8.66 23.81
N LEU A 238 -19.43 8.28 23.59
CA LEU A 238 -20.51 9.20 23.24
C LEU A 238 -20.81 10.19 24.36
N GLN A 239 -20.78 9.74 25.62
CA GLN A 239 -20.93 10.62 26.78
C GLN A 239 -19.78 11.64 26.83
N ARG A 240 -18.54 11.21 26.60
CA ARG A 240 -17.40 12.12 26.56
C ARG A 240 -17.49 13.11 25.40
N VAL A 241 -17.92 12.67 24.21
CA VAL A 241 -18.16 13.56 23.06
C VAL A 241 -19.27 14.56 23.37
N ARG A 242 -20.33 14.13 24.04
CA ARG A 242 -21.39 15.04 24.51
C ARG A 242 -20.82 16.07 25.48
N ASP A 243 -20.04 15.65 26.47
CA ASP A 243 -19.49 16.54 27.49
C ASP A 243 -18.51 17.56 26.86
N GLU A 244 -17.68 17.14 25.90
CA GLU A 244 -16.78 18.02 25.12
C GLU A 244 -17.56 18.99 24.22
N LEU A 245 -18.66 18.55 23.59
CA LEU A 245 -19.53 19.43 22.80
C LEU A 245 -20.25 20.45 23.68
N VAL A 246 -20.72 20.04 24.86
CA VAL A 246 -21.33 20.94 25.85
C VAL A 246 -20.31 21.95 26.32
N GLN A 247 -19.10 21.51 26.68
CA GLN A 247 -18.01 22.41 27.05
C GLN A 247 -17.64 23.37 25.92
N TRP A 248 -17.58 22.90 24.67
CA TRP A 248 -17.30 23.75 23.51
C TRP A 248 -18.42 24.77 23.29
N VAL A 249 -19.69 24.37 23.41
CA VAL A 249 -20.83 25.29 23.31
C VAL A 249 -20.81 26.30 24.45
N GLU A 250 -20.53 25.87 25.68
CA GLU A 250 -20.42 26.75 26.84
C GLU A 250 -19.24 27.72 26.70
N GLU A 251 -18.10 27.28 26.20
CA GLU A 251 -16.94 28.14 25.91
C GLU A 251 -17.26 29.10 24.77
N LYS A 252 -17.97 28.66 23.72
CA LYS A 252 -18.42 29.53 22.62
C LYS A 252 -19.47 30.53 23.06
N LEU A 253 -20.38 30.16 23.96
CA LEU A 253 -21.37 31.06 24.54
C LEU A 253 -20.73 32.02 25.55
N ALA A 254 -19.73 31.58 26.32
CA ALA A 254 -18.97 32.42 27.24
C ALA A 254 -18.04 33.41 26.52
N THR A 255 -17.54 33.03 25.34
CA THR A 255 -16.75 33.93 24.47
C THR A 255 -17.62 34.78 23.55
N ALA A 256 -18.88 34.41 23.32
CA ALA A 256 -19.88 35.24 22.65
C ALA A 256 -20.44 36.30 23.61
N ASN A 257 -19.70 37.39 23.77
CA ASN A 257 -20.24 38.62 24.34
C ASN A 257 -21.36 39.15 23.42
N PRO A 258 -22.55 39.52 23.91
CA PRO A 258 -23.70 39.89 23.07
C PRO A 258 -23.55 41.19 22.25
N GLU A 259 -22.39 41.87 22.29
CA GLU A 259 -22.13 43.10 21.53
C GLU A 259 -21.33 42.92 20.23
N GLU A 260 -20.79 41.74 19.93
CA GLU A 260 -20.09 41.48 18.65
C GLU A 260 -20.56 40.17 18.01
N VAL A 261 -21.81 40.15 17.55
CA VAL A 261 -22.29 39.11 16.62
C VAL A 261 -22.65 39.80 15.29
N PRO A 262 -21.82 39.71 14.24
CA PRO A 262 -22.33 39.82 12.89
C PRO A 262 -23.29 38.65 12.71
N GLY A 263 -24.53 38.98 12.31
CA GLY A 263 -25.65 38.07 12.27
C GLY A 263 -25.32 36.73 11.61
N PHE A 264 -25.80 35.67 12.25
CA PHE A 264 -26.05 34.39 11.58
C PHE A 264 -27.20 34.62 10.59
N GLU A 265 -26.91 35.29 9.48
CA GLU A 265 -27.80 35.36 8.34
C GLU A 265 -27.74 34.01 7.63
N THR A 266 -28.93 33.43 7.52
CA THR A 266 -29.26 32.24 6.76
C THR A 266 -28.54 32.22 5.42
N ALA A 267 -28.02 31.05 5.04
CA ALA A 267 -27.31 30.74 3.80
C ALA A 267 -28.02 31.11 2.47
N SER A 268 -29.17 31.78 2.51
CA SER A 268 -29.96 32.17 1.35
C SER A 268 -29.52 33.50 0.69
N GLU A 269 -28.81 34.39 1.39
CA GLU A 269 -28.43 35.71 0.83
C GLU A 269 -27.05 35.68 0.14
N ASN A 270 -26.16 34.77 0.59
CA ASN A 270 -24.85 34.55 -0.04
C ASN A 270 -24.94 33.95 -1.45
N GLU A 271 -25.95 33.12 -1.75
CA GLU A 271 -26.12 32.56 -3.10
C GLU A 271 -26.53 33.64 -4.13
N ALA A 272 -27.25 34.67 -3.71
CA ALA A 272 -27.66 35.77 -4.57
C ALA A 272 -26.50 36.71 -4.88
N THR A 273 -25.68 37.06 -3.88
CA THR A 273 -24.50 37.91 -4.05
C THR A 273 -23.40 37.18 -4.83
N ASP A 274 -23.16 35.89 -4.57
CA ASP A 274 -22.24 35.06 -5.34
C ASP A 274 -22.69 34.90 -6.80
N SER A 275 -23.99 34.75 -7.05
CA SER A 275 -24.55 34.70 -8.42
C SER A 275 -24.34 36.01 -9.18
N LEU A 276 -24.46 37.16 -8.50
CA LEU A 276 -24.20 38.47 -9.10
C LEU A 276 -22.71 38.67 -9.39
N HIS A 277 -21.82 38.33 -8.44
CA HIS A 277 -20.37 38.40 -8.65
C HIS A 277 -19.88 37.47 -9.77
N VAL A 278 -20.47 36.28 -9.91
CA VAL A 278 -20.18 35.36 -11.02
C VAL A 278 -20.65 35.96 -12.37
N LYS A 279 -21.79 36.65 -12.40
CA LYS A 279 -22.28 37.32 -13.62
C LYS A 279 -21.41 38.51 -14.01
N GLU A 280 -21.01 39.35 -13.05
CA GLU A 280 -20.08 40.46 -13.26
C GLU A 280 -18.73 39.95 -13.78
N ARG A 281 -18.18 38.89 -13.16
CA ARG A 281 -16.91 38.31 -13.59
C ARG A 281 -17.00 37.69 -14.99
N LYS A 282 -18.13 37.07 -15.33
CA LYS A 282 -18.40 36.59 -16.70
C LYS A 282 -18.48 37.76 -17.70
N ALA A 283 -19.08 38.89 -17.33
CA ALA A 283 -19.13 40.08 -18.17
C ALA A 283 -17.72 40.65 -18.40
N LEU A 284 -16.90 40.78 -17.35
CA LEU A 284 -15.50 41.23 -17.46
C LEU A 284 -14.66 40.31 -18.35
N ILE A 285 -14.81 38.99 -18.24
CA ILE A 285 -14.10 38.03 -19.10
C ILE A 285 -14.53 38.18 -20.56
N ARG A 286 -15.82 38.41 -20.83
CA ARG A 286 -16.32 38.64 -22.20
C ARG A 286 -15.74 39.93 -22.78
N GLU A 287 -15.72 41.01 -22.01
CA GLU A 287 -15.13 42.28 -22.45
C GLU A 287 -13.62 42.14 -22.74
N GLN A 288 -12.89 41.44 -21.87
CA GLN A 288 -11.48 41.14 -22.10
C GLN A 288 -11.27 40.28 -23.35
N TYR A 289 -12.15 39.30 -23.58
CA TYR A 289 -12.07 38.45 -24.76
C TYR A 289 -12.38 39.23 -26.05
N VAL A 290 -13.34 40.14 -26.03
CA VAL A 290 -13.64 41.02 -27.17
C VAL A 290 -12.43 41.92 -27.49
N LYS A 291 -11.80 42.52 -26.47
CA LYS A 291 -10.57 43.30 -26.65
C LYS A 291 -9.45 42.46 -27.24
N TYR A 292 -9.23 41.26 -26.70
CA TYR A 292 -8.24 40.31 -27.21
C TYR A 292 -8.48 39.95 -28.69
N VAL A 293 -9.73 39.67 -29.07
CA VAL A 293 -10.08 39.34 -30.47
C VAL A 293 -9.86 40.55 -31.37
N GLN A 294 -10.20 41.76 -30.93
CA GLN A 294 -9.95 42.99 -31.67
C GLN A 294 -8.45 43.21 -31.90
N GLU A 295 -7.63 43.14 -30.86
CA GLU A 295 -6.17 43.26 -30.97
C GLU A 295 -5.56 42.17 -31.88
N ARG A 296 -6.10 40.96 -31.82
CA ARG A 296 -5.66 39.88 -32.71
C ARG A 296 -6.07 40.12 -34.16
N SER A 297 -7.27 40.67 -34.39
CA SER A 297 -7.70 41.04 -35.74
C SER A 297 -6.87 42.18 -36.31
N THR A 298 -6.54 43.22 -35.52
CA THR A 298 -5.70 44.33 -35.99
C THR A 298 -4.27 43.87 -36.29
N LEU A 299 -3.74 42.92 -35.50
CA LEU A 299 -2.46 42.29 -35.77
C LEU A 299 -2.50 41.48 -37.07
N LEU A 300 -3.55 40.67 -37.27
CA LEU A 300 -3.75 39.92 -38.52
C LEU A 300 -3.95 40.84 -39.72
N ASP A 301 -4.65 41.95 -39.57
CA ASP A 301 -4.82 42.96 -40.61
C ASP A 301 -3.48 43.63 -40.95
N ALA A 302 -2.69 43.99 -39.93
CA ALA A 302 -1.33 44.52 -40.13
C ALA A 302 -0.43 43.50 -40.85
N LEU A 303 -0.44 42.23 -40.43
CA LEU A 303 0.26 41.14 -41.12
C LEU A 303 -0.24 40.96 -42.56
N SER A 304 -1.56 41.08 -42.79
CA SER A 304 -2.14 40.98 -44.11
C SER A 304 -1.61 42.10 -45.02
N LEU A 305 -1.54 43.33 -44.52
CA LEU A 305 -0.99 44.49 -45.24
C LEU A 305 0.50 44.33 -45.54
N LEU A 306 1.27 43.76 -44.61
CA LEU A 306 2.69 43.41 -44.80
C LEU A 306 2.90 42.23 -45.75
N SER A 307 1.93 41.33 -45.85
CA SER A 307 1.97 40.14 -46.71
C SER A 307 1.43 40.36 -48.13
N GLN A 308 0.83 41.53 -48.41
CA GLN A 308 0.43 41.85 -49.78
C GLN A 308 1.68 42.06 -50.65
N PRO A 309 1.87 41.26 -51.71
CA PRO A 309 3.00 41.43 -52.61
C PRO A 309 2.87 42.78 -53.29
N THR A 310 3.89 43.64 -53.10
CA THR A 310 4.01 44.89 -53.83
C THR A 310 3.94 44.58 -55.33
N LYS A 311 2.85 45.01 -55.98
CA LYS A 311 2.76 45.02 -57.43
C LYS A 311 3.82 45.99 -57.94
N SER A 312 5.01 45.45 -58.18
CA SER A 312 6.05 46.02 -59.00
C SER A 312 5.46 46.28 -60.39
N VAL A 313 5.10 47.55 -60.62
CA VAL A 313 4.84 48.05 -61.96
C VAL A 313 6.20 48.15 -62.63
N ALA A 314 6.44 47.22 -63.56
CA ALA A 314 7.59 47.23 -64.44
C ALA A 314 7.60 48.48 -65.33
N PRO A 315 8.72 49.20 -65.47
CA PRO A 315 8.98 50.01 -66.65
C PRO A 315 9.73 49.16 -67.69
N ALA A 316 9.27 49.23 -68.93
CA ALA A 316 9.95 48.70 -70.11
C ALA A 316 11.31 49.39 -70.33
N PRO A 317 12.29 48.73 -70.98
CA PRO A 317 13.64 49.27 -71.11
C PRO A 317 13.76 50.14 -72.36
N GLU A 318 13.89 51.46 -72.20
CA GLU A 318 14.46 52.33 -73.23
C GLU A 318 15.65 53.12 -72.70
N GLN A 319 16.79 52.71 -73.25
CA GLN A 319 18.08 53.36 -73.49
C GLN A 319 18.34 54.78 -72.94
N ALA A 320 19.44 54.85 -72.18
CA ALA A 320 20.51 55.86 -72.23
C ALA A 320 20.13 57.36 -72.37
N ALA A 321 20.27 58.11 -71.26
CA ALA A 321 21.16 59.28 -71.20
C ALA A 321 21.17 59.96 -69.82
N LYS A 322 22.40 60.19 -69.35
CA LYS A 322 22.88 61.37 -68.59
C LYS A 322 22.37 61.64 -67.16
N ARG A 323 23.39 61.71 -66.30
CA ARG A 323 23.62 62.67 -65.20
C ARG A 323 22.92 62.39 -63.86
N SER A 324 23.76 62.08 -62.87
CA SER A 324 23.66 62.51 -61.46
C SER A 324 23.41 64.03 -61.34
N PRO A 325 22.91 64.58 -60.20
CA PRO A 325 23.07 64.08 -58.84
C PRO A 325 21.84 64.18 -57.89
N ASP A 326 22.00 63.55 -56.73
CA ASP A 326 21.42 63.85 -55.40
C ASP A 326 19.90 63.96 -55.20
N HIS A 327 19.32 62.87 -54.68
CA HIS A 327 18.35 62.93 -53.58
C HIS A 327 18.46 61.66 -52.71
N PRO A 328 18.78 61.76 -51.41
CA PRO A 328 18.78 60.61 -50.52
C PRO A 328 17.34 60.31 -50.08
N THR A 329 16.76 59.25 -50.62
CA THR A 329 15.58 58.60 -50.00
C THR A 329 16.07 57.73 -48.84
N PRO A 330 15.54 57.91 -47.61
CA PRO A 330 15.94 57.10 -46.47
C PRO A 330 15.28 55.73 -46.59
N THR A 331 16.03 54.75 -47.09
CA THR A 331 15.69 53.35 -46.82
C THR A 331 15.95 53.11 -45.33
N PRO A 332 14.99 52.60 -44.53
CA PRO A 332 15.31 52.11 -43.21
C PRO A 332 16.21 50.89 -43.41
N SER A 333 17.51 51.09 -43.27
CA SER A 333 18.44 50.00 -43.04
C SER A 333 18.04 49.41 -41.70
N TRP A 334 17.34 48.29 -41.73
CA TRP A 334 17.18 47.46 -40.55
C TRP A 334 18.59 47.01 -40.18
N ASN A 335 19.22 47.77 -39.29
CA ASN A 335 20.53 47.47 -38.78
C ASN A 335 20.43 46.08 -38.17
N SER A 336 21.12 45.11 -38.76
CA SER A 336 21.13 43.72 -38.31
C SER A 336 21.49 43.60 -36.82
N VAL A 337 22.09 44.64 -36.25
CA VAL A 337 22.46 44.81 -34.83
C VAL A 337 21.25 45.01 -33.90
N ASP A 338 20.16 45.66 -34.33
CA ASP A 338 18.97 45.89 -33.47
C ASP A 338 18.04 44.67 -33.40
N LEU A 339 18.17 43.73 -34.33
CA LEU A 339 17.45 42.45 -34.28
C LEU A 339 18.11 41.46 -33.30
N PHE A 340 19.39 41.65 -32.97
CA PHE A 340 20.14 40.75 -32.08
C PHE A 340 19.63 40.82 -30.64
N GLY A 341 19.21 42.00 -30.15
CA GLY A 341 18.70 42.19 -28.79
C GLY A 341 17.44 41.37 -28.46
N PRO A 342 16.35 41.48 -29.24
CA PRO A 342 15.15 40.67 -29.01
C PRO A 342 15.39 39.18 -29.28
N VAL A 343 16.23 38.82 -30.27
CA VAL A 343 16.54 37.41 -30.55
C VAL A 343 17.37 36.78 -29.44
N SER A 344 18.35 37.49 -28.87
CA SER A 344 19.14 37.00 -27.73
C SER A 344 18.34 36.94 -26.44
N ASN A 345 17.46 37.93 -26.19
CA ASN A 345 16.72 38.03 -24.94
C ASN A 345 15.46 37.16 -24.88
N LEU A 346 14.85 36.82 -26.02
CA LEU A 346 13.60 36.03 -26.06
C LEU A 346 13.80 34.65 -26.71
N LEU A 347 14.50 34.58 -27.84
CA LEU A 347 14.58 33.34 -28.63
C LEU A 347 15.57 32.35 -28.02
N LEU A 348 16.74 32.82 -27.55
CA LEU A 348 17.73 31.96 -26.89
C LEU A 348 17.18 31.29 -25.63
N PRO A 349 16.63 32.02 -24.63
CA PRO A 349 16.03 31.39 -23.46
C PRO A 349 14.78 30.57 -23.80
N GLY A 350 13.99 30.96 -24.80
CA GLY A 350 12.90 30.12 -25.30
C GLY A 350 13.41 28.76 -25.81
N SER A 351 14.55 28.75 -26.52
CA SER A 351 15.17 27.52 -27.01
C SER A 351 15.75 26.66 -25.88
N THR A 352 16.27 27.25 -24.80
CA THR A 352 16.78 26.49 -23.65
C THR A 352 15.64 25.84 -22.86
N VAL A 353 14.52 26.54 -22.69
CA VAL A 353 13.30 25.98 -22.08
C VAL A 353 12.70 24.87 -22.96
N GLN A 354 12.68 25.04 -24.28
CA GLN A 354 12.22 23.99 -25.18
C GLN A 354 13.11 22.75 -25.10
N LYS A 355 14.43 22.92 -25.02
CA LYS A 355 15.38 21.80 -24.86
C LYS A 355 15.20 21.11 -23.51
N SER A 356 15.04 21.85 -22.42
CA SER A 356 14.83 21.26 -21.09
C SER A 356 13.49 20.51 -21.01
N LEU A 357 12.43 21.06 -21.60
CA LEU A 357 11.13 20.40 -21.71
C LEU A 357 11.21 19.14 -22.57
N ALA A 358 11.90 19.18 -23.71
CA ALA A 358 12.12 18.00 -24.55
C ALA A 358 12.88 16.91 -23.80
N MET A 359 13.92 17.28 -23.04
CA MET A 359 14.66 16.35 -22.18
C MET A 359 13.76 15.74 -21.10
N GLN A 360 12.99 16.57 -20.39
CA GLN A 360 12.02 16.10 -19.39
C GLN A 360 10.98 15.15 -20.01
N ARG A 361 10.44 15.48 -21.18
CA ARG A 361 9.49 14.63 -21.91
C ARG A 361 10.11 13.29 -22.27
N SER A 362 11.34 13.27 -22.77
CA SER A 362 12.05 12.03 -23.10
C SER A 362 12.34 11.18 -21.86
N TYR A 363 12.70 11.82 -20.74
CA TYR A 363 12.91 11.15 -19.46
C TYR A 363 11.63 10.52 -18.93
N LEU A 364 10.51 11.27 -18.91
CA LEU A 364 9.21 10.75 -18.48
C LEU A 364 8.69 9.64 -19.39
N ALA A 365 8.85 9.78 -20.72
CA ALA A 365 8.50 8.73 -21.66
C ALA A 365 9.34 7.46 -21.44
N GLY A 366 10.64 7.62 -21.17
CA GLY A 366 11.52 6.50 -20.81
C GLY A 366 11.15 5.84 -19.49
N LEU A 367 10.78 6.62 -18.47
CA LEU A 367 10.33 6.09 -17.18
C LEU A 367 9.01 5.33 -17.33
N LEU A 368 8.02 5.91 -18.02
CA LEU A 368 6.73 5.27 -18.28
C LEU A 368 6.92 3.99 -19.08
N SER A 369 7.78 3.98 -20.11
CA SER A 369 8.07 2.76 -20.88
C SER A 369 8.70 1.67 -20.03
N LYS A 370 9.60 2.01 -19.08
CA LYS A 370 10.20 1.05 -18.15
C LYS A 370 9.17 0.50 -17.18
N GLU A 371 8.31 1.37 -16.66
CA GLU A 371 7.24 0.97 -15.75
C GLU A 371 6.22 0.07 -16.46
N LYS A 372 5.79 0.42 -17.68
CA LYS A 372 4.94 -0.41 -18.54
C LYS A 372 5.55 -1.80 -18.76
N ALA A 373 6.84 -1.88 -19.07
CA ALA A 373 7.52 -3.15 -19.25
C ALA A 373 7.59 -3.96 -17.95
N ASN A 374 7.84 -3.32 -16.81
CA ASN A 374 7.83 -3.97 -15.50
C ASN A 374 6.44 -4.52 -15.15
N ILE A 375 5.39 -3.73 -15.31
CA ILE A 375 4.01 -4.18 -15.06
C ILE A 375 3.62 -5.33 -16.00
N ASN A 376 4.01 -5.27 -17.27
CA ASN A 376 3.79 -6.38 -18.20
C ASN A 376 4.50 -7.66 -17.71
N GLN A 377 5.76 -7.56 -17.28
CA GLN A 377 6.51 -8.71 -16.77
C GLN A 377 5.90 -9.29 -15.49
N THR A 378 5.43 -8.45 -14.57
CA THR A 378 4.79 -8.91 -13.34
C THR A 378 3.43 -9.54 -13.64
N LEU A 379 2.62 -8.97 -14.54
CA LEU A 379 1.36 -9.56 -14.99
C LEU A 379 1.57 -10.89 -15.73
N GLU A 380 2.60 -10.99 -16.55
CA GLU A 380 2.97 -12.24 -17.21
C GLU A 380 3.38 -13.28 -16.17
N ARG A 381 4.21 -12.93 -15.19
CA ARG A 381 4.53 -13.86 -14.09
C ARG A 381 3.31 -14.30 -13.30
N LEU A 382 2.46 -13.36 -12.90
CA LEU A 382 1.19 -13.66 -12.20
C LEU A 382 0.29 -14.55 -13.06
N SER A 383 0.29 -14.36 -14.38
CA SER A 383 -0.48 -15.21 -15.29
C SER A 383 0.00 -16.67 -15.29
N HIS A 384 1.32 -16.89 -15.25
CA HIS A 384 1.89 -18.24 -15.16
C HIS A 384 1.69 -18.87 -13.77
N GLU A 385 1.61 -18.08 -12.71
CA GLU A 385 1.30 -18.53 -11.36
C GLU A 385 -0.21 -18.75 -11.15
N SER A 386 -1.06 -18.20 -12.01
CA SER A 386 -2.50 -18.32 -11.89
C SER A 386 -3.02 -19.65 -12.44
N HIS A 387 -3.92 -20.27 -11.67
CA HIS A 387 -4.66 -21.45 -12.11
C HIS A 387 -5.97 -21.07 -12.83
N LEU A 388 -6.43 -19.84 -12.60
CA LEU A 388 -7.68 -19.30 -13.14
C LEU A 388 -7.65 -19.09 -14.67
N LEU A 389 -6.54 -18.57 -15.21
CA LEU A 389 -6.42 -18.27 -16.63
C LEU A 389 -6.39 -19.53 -17.53
N PRO A 390 -5.69 -20.62 -17.16
CA PRO A 390 -5.79 -21.88 -17.88
C PRO A 390 -7.19 -22.52 -17.85
N GLU A 391 -7.91 -22.37 -16.74
CA GLU A 391 -9.26 -22.92 -16.57
C GLU A 391 -10.31 -22.14 -17.40
N TYR A 392 -10.16 -20.82 -17.52
CA TYR A 392 -11.08 -19.95 -18.27
C TYR A 392 -10.37 -19.15 -19.38
N PRO A 393 -9.89 -19.80 -20.44
CA PRO A 393 -9.20 -19.11 -21.52
C PRO A 393 -10.17 -18.33 -22.43
N ILE A 394 -9.81 -17.10 -22.80
CA ILE A 394 -10.50 -16.39 -23.88
C ILE A 394 -10.21 -17.10 -25.21
N LEU A 395 -11.15 -17.91 -25.68
CA LEU A 395 -11.02 -18.70 -26.92
C LEU A 395 -10.69 -17.85 -28.16
N ALA A 396 -11.19 -16.61 -28.21
CA ALA A 396 -10.93 -15.66 -29.30
C ALA A 396 -9.45 -15.27 -29.48
N ARG A 397 -8.60 -15.56 -28.48
CA ARG A 397 -7.18 -15.17 -28.45
C ARG A 397 -6.20 -16.35 -28.47
N GLN A 398 -6.68 -17.59 -28.47
CA GLN A 398 -5.79 -18.74 -28.65
C GLN A 398 -5.19 -18.69 -30.05
N THR A 399 -3.91 -19.03 -30.16
CA THR A 399 -3.16 -19.02 -31.43
C THR A 399 -3.81 -19.87 -32.51
N ARG A 400 -4.60 -20.89 -32.12
CA ARG A 400 -5.36 -21.77 -33.01
C ARG A 400 -6.60 -21.10 -33.65
N PHE A 401 -7.16 -20.08 -33.01
CA PHE A 401 -8.34 -19.33 -33.49
C PHE A 401 -8.00 -17.93 -34.02
N LYS A 402 -6.71 -17.55 -34.00
CA LYS A 402 -6.20 -16.27 -34.52
C LYS A 402 -6.56 -16.04 -35.99
N HIS A 403 -6.77 -17.12 -36.76
CA HIS A 403 -7.17 -17.07 -38.17
C HIS A 403 -8.64 -16.65 -38.38
N ILE A 404 -9.49 -16.74 -37.35
CA ILE A 404 -10.93 -16.40 -37.45
C ILE A 404 -11.18 -14.96 -36.98
N THR A 405 -10.32 -14.43 -36.11
CA THR A 405 -10.47 -13.09 -35.51
C THR A 405 -9.56 -12.02 -36.13
N ALA A 406 -8.71 -12.36 -37.10
CA ALA A 406 -7.79 -11.44 -37.78
C ALA A 406 -8.49 -10.36 -38.63
N ASP A 407 -9.80 -10.47 -38.88
CA ASP A 407 -10.56 -9.48 -39.65
C ASP A 407 -11.01 -8.26 -38.81
N ARG A 408 -10.74 -8.28 -37.49
CA ARG A 408 -11.06 -7.16 -36.61
C ARG A 408 -9.82 -6.30 -36.33
N GLY A 409 -9.43 -5.55 -37.36
CA GLY A 409 -8.64 -4.32 -37.26
C GLY A 409 -7.21 -4.48 -36.76
N ASP A 410 -6.26 -4.34 -37.69
CA ASP A 410 -4.87 -3.96 -37.47
C ASP A 410 -4.78 -2.49 -36.98
N GLY A 411 -5.49 -2.17 -35.91
CA GLY A 411 -5.49 -0.89 -35.23
C GLY A 411 -4.69 -1.03 -33.95
N GLU A 412 -3.45 -0.53 -33.97
CA GLU A 412 -2.55 -0.36 -32.82
C GLU A 412 -2.60 -1.52 -31.82
N ARG A 413 -1.66 -2.49 -31.91
CA ARG A 413 -1.39 -3.54 -30.89
C ARG A 413 -1.96 -3.13 -29.54
N ALA A 414 -3.20 -3.56 -29.25
CA ALA A 414 -3.91 -3.09 -28.07
C ALA A 414 -2.97 -3.34 -26.89
N ASP A 415 -2.68 -2.27 -26.14
CA ASP A 415 -1.62 -2.27 -25.12
C ASP A 415 -1.63 -3.60 -24.38
N ASP A 416 -0.52 -4.35 -24.43
CA ASP A 416 -0.47 -5.73 -23.94
C ASP A 416 -0.99 -5.83 -22.50
N LEU A 417 -0.80 -4.78 -21.69
CA LEU A 417 -1.38 -4.60 -20.37
C LEU A 417 -2.91 -4.75 -20.34
N ILE A 418 -3.60 -4.00 -21.21
CA ILE A 418 -5.06 -4.04 -21.35
C ILE A 418 -5.49 -5.43 -21.79
N ALA A 419 -4.71 -6.06 -22.67
CA ALA A 419 -5.00 -7.41 -23.12
C ALA A 419 -4.92 -8.44 -21.97
N HIS A 420 -3.91 -8.35 -21.11
CA HIS A 420 -3.78 -9.21 -19.92
C HIS A 420 -4.89 -8.92 -18.90
N ALA A 421 -5.16 -7.64 -18.62
CA ALA A 421 -6.21 -7.24 -17.68
C ALA A 421 -7.60 -7.74 -18.11
N GLN A 422 -7.92 -7.66 -19.41
CA GLN A 422 -9.17 -8.20 -19.96
C GLN A 422 -9.26 -9.72 -19.83
N ALA A 423 -8.15 -10.45 -19.99
CA ALA A 423 -8.12 -11.90 -19.80
C ALA A 423 -8.43 -12.29 -18.36
N TRP A 424 -7.85 -11.57 -17.40
CA TRP A 424 -8.13 -11.75 -15.97
C TRP A 424 -9.56 -11.39 -15.60
N ALA A 425 -10.08 -10.27 -16.11
CA ALA A 425 -11.45 -9.86 -15.86
C ALA A 425 -12.46 -10.91 -16.37
N PHE A 426 -12.24 -11.42 -17.59
CA PHE A 426 -13.08 -12.47 -18.15
C PHE A 426 -12.98 -13.77 -17.34
N ALA A 427 -11.77 -14.21 -16.99
CA ALA A 427 -11.57 -15.44 -16.23
C ALA A 427 -12.19 -15.34 -14.83
N ALA A 428 -12.13 -14.16 -14.20
CA ALA A 428 -12.74 -13.93 -12.89
C ALA A 428 -14.28 -13.98 -12.96
N ASP A 429 -14.88 -13.35 -13.97
CA ASP A 429 -16.33 -13.37 -14.20
C ASP A 429 -16.84 -14.78 -14.55
N ALA A 430 -16.08 -15.50 -15.39
CA ALA A 430 -16.37 -16.90 -15.73
C ALA A 430 -16.24 -17.84 -14.50
N ALA A 431 -15.24 -17.63 -13.65
CA ALA A 431 -15.11 -18.38 -12.40
C ALA A 431 -16.24 -18.06 -11.43
N GLN A 432 -16.60 -16.78 -11.28
CA GLN A 432 -17.69 -16.35 -10.41
C GLN A 432 -19.03 -16.96 -10.83
N SER A 433 -19.34 -16.93 -12.13
CA SER A 433 -20.57 -17.54 -12.66
C SER A 433 -20.57 -19.06 -12.50
N ASN A 434 -19.45 -19.75 -12.76
CA ASN A 434 -19.38 -21.19 -12.54
C ASN A 434 -19.50 -21.57 -11.05
N GLU A 435 -18.89 -20.80 -10.16
CA GLU A 435 -19.04 -21.00 -8.71
C GLU A 435 -20.47 -20.74 -8.24
N SER A 436 -21.15 -19.70 -8.77
CA SER A 436 -22.55 -19.46 -8.44
C SER A 436 -23.45 -20.59 -8.93
N ASP A 437 -23.24 -21.08 -10.15
CA ASP A 437 -24.00 -22.20 -10.73
C ASP A 437 -23.77 -23.49 -9.92
N TYR A 438 -22.52 -23.72 -9.50
CA TYR A 438 -22.19 -24.88 -8.64
C TYR A 438 -22.87 -24.80 -7.28
N VAL A 439 -22.87 -23.62 -6.64
CA VAL A 439 -23.55 -23.41 -5.36
C VAL A 439 -25.06 -23.58 -5.52
N GLU A 440 -25.66 -23.04 -6.58
CA GLU A 440 -27.09 -23.20 -6.87
C GLU A 440 -27.45 -24.68 -7.03
N GLN A 441 -26.70 -25.44 -7.83
CA GLN A 441 -26.89 -26.88 -7.98
C GLN A 441 -26.76 -27.65 -6.65
N LYS A 442 -25.85 -27.23 -5.76
CA LYS A 442 -25.70 -27.85 -4.43
C LYS A 442 -26.85 -27.50 -3.50
N ILE A 443 -27.39 -26.29 -3.58
CA ILE A 443 -28.58 -25.87 -2.83
C ILE A 443 -29.80 -26.65 -3.31
N GLU A 444 -30.02 -26.76 -4.62
CA GLU A 444 -31.10 -27.57 -5.20
C GLU A 444 -30.99 -29.03 -4.76
N HIS A 445 -29.79 -29.62 -4.85
CA HIS A 445 -29.57 -30.98 -4.40
C HIS A 445 -29.83 -31.16 -2.90
N GLY A 446 -29.41 -30.20 -2.07
CA GLY A 446 -29.70 -30.18 -0.64
C GLY A 446 -31.20 -30.07 -0.34
N GLN A 447 -31.91 -29.25 -1.12
CA GLN A 447 -33.36 -29.09 -1.02
C GLN A 447 -34.08 -30.38 -1.39
N ASP A 448 -33.70 -31.04 -2.49
CA ASP A 448 -34.25 -32.33 -2.90
C ASP A 448 -34.01 -33.42 -1.84
N LEU A 449 -32.81 -33.47 -1.27
CA LEU A 449 -32.49 -34.40 -0.17
C LEU A 449 -33.32 -34.10 1.08
N SER A 450 -33.50 -32.83 1.43
CA SER A 450 -34.33 -32.45 2.58
C SER A 450 -35.80 -32.80 2.37
N GLN A 451 -36.32 -32.63 1.15
CA GLN A 451 -37.68 -33.03 0.78
C GLN A 451 -37.83 -34.55 0.75
N ALA A 452 -36.82 -35.28 0.28
CA ALA A 452 -36.81 -36.74 0.34
C ALA A 452 -36.82 -37.21 1.80
N ALA A 453 -35.98 -36.62 2.67
CA ALA A 453 -35.96 -36.93 4.09
C ALA A 453 -37.30 -36.61 4.77
N SER A 454 -37.90 -35.45 4.50
CA SER A 454 -39.21 -35.10 5.07
C SER A 454 -40.32 -36.04 4.63
N ARG A 455 -40.36 -36.45 3.35
CA ARG A 455 -41.28 -37.47 2.84
C ARG A 455 -41.06 -38.82 3.53
N THR A 456 -39.81 -39.25 3.72
CA THR A 456 -39.54 -40.51 4.44
C THR A 456 -39.95 -40.44 5.91
N LEU A 457 -39.75 -39.31 6.58
CA LEU A 457 -40.22 -39.11 7.95
C LEU A 457 -41.74 -39.13 8.01
N GLN A 458 -42.43 -38.45 7.09
CA GLN A 458 -43.89 -38.47 7.01
C GLN A 458 -44.41 -39.91 6.83
N GLN A 459 -43.80 -40.69 5.93
CA GLN A 459 -44.14 -42.12 5.78
C GLN A 459 -43.93 -42.92 7.08
N ILE A 460 -42.88 -42.62 7.84
CA ILE A 460 -42.65 -43.24 9.14
C ILE A 460 -43.74 -42.81 10.14
N TYR A 461 -44.11 -41.52 10.20
CA TYR A 461 -45.18 -41.01 11.05
C TYR A 461 -46.53 -41.66 10.72
N ASP A 462 -46.86 -41.80 9.43
CA ASP A 462 -48.06 -42.49 8.94
C ASP A 462 -48.08 -43.96 9.38
N MET A 463 -46.95 -44.68 9.19
CA MET A 463 -46.81 -46.07 9.65
C MET A 463 -46.92 -46.21 11.18
N LEU A 464 -46.44 -45.22 11.92
CA LEU A 464 -46.53 -45.18 13.38
C LEU A 464 -47.94 -44.77 13.87
N ASN A 465 -48.83 -44.38 12.95
CA ASN A 465 -50.20 -43.94 13.20
C ASN A 465 -50.26 -42.85 14.30
N GLN A 466 -49.27 -41.95 14.29
CA GLN A 466 -49.20 -40.80 15.21
C GLN A 466 -50.12 -39.66 14.79
N ASP A 467 -50.73 -39.74 13.62
CA ASP A 467 -51.86 -38.90 13.20
C ASP A 467 -53.14 -39.34 13.92
N ASN A 468 -53.12 -39.26 15.25
CA ASN A 468 -54.33 -39.26 16.04
C ASN A 468 -54.71 -37.79 16.20
N PRO A 469 -55.81 -37.28 15.62
CA PRO A 469 -56.25 -35.88 15.77
C PRO A 469 -56.76 -35.56 17.18
N ALA A 470 -56.30 -36.30 18.19
CA ALA A 470 -56.71 -36.20 19.58
C ALA A 470 -55.78 -35.32 20.44
N THR A 471 -54.73 -34.70 19.86
CA THR A 471 -53.84 -33.77 20.58
C THR A 471 -53.90 -32.32 20.09
N VAL A 472 -54.82 -31.99 19.17
CA VAL A 472 -55.08 -30.59 18.77
C VAL A 472 -56.40 -30.11 19.40
N SER A 473 -56.41 -29.97 20.72
CA SER A 473 -57.39 -29.15 21.43
C SER A 473 -56.90 -28.82 22.85
N HIS A 474 -56.93 -27.52 23.19
CA HIS A 474 -56.38 -26.81 24.36
C HIS A 474 -54.86 -26.51 24.26
N ASP A 475 -54.38 -25.27 24.20
CA ASP A 475 -54.98 -23.97 24.47
C ASP A 475 -54.36 -22.88 23.58
N HIS A 476 -55.21 -22.00 23.10
CA HIS A 476 -54.82 -20.65 22.70
C HIS A 476 -54.62 -19.88 24.01
N ASP A 477 -53.41 -19.39 24.29
CA ASP A 477 -53.25 -17.98 24.65
C ASP A 477 -51.79 -17.52 24.66
N SER A 478 -51.58 -16.46 23.87
CA SER A 478 -50.68 -15.34 24.08
C SER A 478 -49.18 -15.56 24.37
N ASP A 479 -48.41 -15.13 23.37
CA ASP A 479 -47.34 -14.14 23.51
C ASP A 479 -45.90 -14.63 23.74
N HIS A 480 -45.00 -13.90 23.08
CA HIS A 480 -43.54 -13.92 23.10
C HIS A 480 -42.83 -14.98 22.23
N GLY A 481 -42.49 -14.51 21.03
CA GLY A 481 -41.32 -15.00 20.31
C GLY A 481 -40.05 -14.64 21.07
N GLU A 482 -39.34 -15.66 21.54
CA GLU A 482 -37.93 -15.56 21.91
C GLU A 482 -37.20 -16.81 21.41
N ASP A 483 -36.20 -16.56 20.56
CA ASP A 483 -35.29 -17.53 20.00
C ASP A 483 -34.59 -18.36 21.09
N ILE A 484 -34.87 -19.66 21.06
CA ILE A 484 -34.34 -20.73 21.93
C ILE A 484 -32.80 -20.85 21.87
N TRP A 485 -32.11 -20.12 21.00
CA TRP A 485 -30.66 -20.23 20.78
C TRP A 485 -29.78 -19.32 21.65
N THR A 486 -30.32 -18.49 22.54
CA THR A 486 -29.50 -17.53 23.33
C THR A 486 -29.30 -17.86 24.82
N ALA A 487 -29.90 -18.93 25.35
CA ALA A 487 -29.89 -19.19 26.80
C ALA A 487 -28.82 -20.19 27.31
N ALA A 488 -27.73 -20.43 26.57
CA ALA A 488 -26.69 -21.39 26.97
C ALA A 488 -25.36 -20.73 27.34
N ALA A 489 -25.35 -19.87 28.36
CA ALA A 489 -24.13 -19.53 29.09
C ALA A 489 -24.45 -18.94 30.47
N GLU A 490 -24.69 -19.79 31.48
CA GLU A 490 -23.93 -19.80 32.74
C GLU A 490 -24.47 -20.84 33.76
N PRO A 491 -23.65 -21.31 34.72
CA PRO A 491 -23.89 -22.56 35.44
C PRO A 491 -24.39 -22.34 36.87
N ARG A 492 -25.41 -23.11 37.31
CA ARG A 492 -25.52 -23.51 38.74
C ARG A 492 -26.55 -24.61 38.99
N SER A 493 -26.01 -25.77 39.34
CA SER A 493 -26.25 -26.48 40.61
C SER A 493 -27.69 -26.80 41.06
N LYS A 494 -27.96 -28.13 41.06
CA LYS A 494 -28.79 -28.92 42.00
C LYS A 494 -30.29 -28.58 42.04
N ARG A 495 -31.10 -29.48 41.47
CA ARG A 495 -32.21 -30.09 42.22
C ARG A 495 -32.69 -31.40 41.60
N THR A 496 -33.03 -32.29 42.52
CA THR A 496 -33.43 -33.70 42.43
C THR A 496 -34.80 -33.93 41.80
N ARG A 497 -34.88 -35.04 41.05
CA ARG A 497 -35.99 -36.00 40.92
C ARG A 497 -37.42 -35.44 40.90
N GLN A 498 -38.08 -35.58 39.76
CA GLN A 498 -39.35 -36.32 39.70
C GLN A 498 -39.44 -37.05 38.35
N ARG A 499 -39.72 -38.35 38.44
CA ARG A 499 -40.10 -39.22 37.33
C ARG A 499 -41.59 -39.00 37.18
N ASP A 500 -42.01 -38.37 36.09
CA ASP A 500 -43.39 -38.45 35.63
C ASP A 500 -43.45 -39.38 34.42
N ASP A 501 -44.44 -40.25 34.49
CA ASP A 501 -44.64 -41.43 33.68
C ASP A 501 -44.95 -41.09 32.22
N LEU A 502 -44.06 -41.52 31.31
CA LEU A 502 -44.34 -41.52 29.88
C LEU A 502 -45.15 -42.78 29.53
N GLN A 503 -46.47 -42.67 29.58
CA GLN A 503 -47.39 -43.63 28.96
C GLN A 503 -47.42 -43.40 27.44
N GLY A 504 -46.44 -44.01 26.75
CA GLY A 504 -46.45 -44.16 25.29
C GLY A 504 -46.79 -45.60 24.87
N PRO A 505 -47.36 -45.81 23.67
CA PRO A 505 -47.78 -47.12 23.14
C PRO A 505 -46.63 -48.14 22.97
N TRP A 506 -45.38 -47.72 23.17
CA TRP A 506 -44.17 -48.56 23.11
C TRP A 506 -43.80 -49.24 24.43
N THR A 507 -44.55 -49.01 25.52
CA THR A 507 -44.29 -49.64 26.83
C THR A 507 -44.60 -51.15 26.89
N ARG A 508 -45.21 -51.72 25.85
CA ARG A 508 -45.56 -53.15 25.79
C ARG A 508 -44.50 -54.05 25.15
N LEU A 509 -43.37 -53.50 24.69
CA LEU A 509 -42.33 -54.28 24.00
C LEU A 509 -41.08 -54.58 24.87
N ASN A 510 -41.21 -54.60 26.20
CA ASN A 510 -40.17 -55.16 27.06
C ASN A 510 -40.54 -56.60 27.43
N GLY A 511 -39.97 -57.52 26.66
CA GLY A 511 -40.17 -58.95 26.77
C GLY A 511 -39.84 -59.48 28.17
N ARG A 512 -40.83 -60.14 28.76
CA ARG A 512 -40.63 -61.13 29.82
C ARG A 512 -41.37 -62.38 29.38
N LEU A 513 -40.73 -63.16 28.50
CA LEU A 513 -41.07 -64.56 28.32
C LEU A 513 -40.23 -65.34 29.34
N GLY A 514 -40.93 -66.06 30.21
CA GLY A 514 -40.35 -67.08 31.08
C GLY A 514 -40.11 -68.39 30.34
#